data_AF-A0A7G2D6V6-F1
#
_entry.id   AF-A0A7G2D6V6-F1
#
_cell.length_a   1.000
_cell.length_b   1.000
_cell.length_c   1.000
_cell.angle_alpha   90.00
_cell.angle_beta   90.00
_cell.angle_gamma   90.00
#
_symmetry.space_group_name_H-M   'P 1'
#
loop_
_entity.id
_entity.type
_entity.pdbx_description
1 polymer ?
#
loop_
_entity_poly.entity_id
_entity_poly.type
_entity_poly.pdbx_seq_one_letter_code
_entity_poly.pdbx_strand_id
1 'polypeptide(L)'
;MMKVQKGDVIRLHYTGKVKETGEVFDTTYEEVAKEAGIYNENGIYGPVPIAVGAGHVLGGLDEQLEGLEVGKKYEIIVPPEKGFGKRDPKLIKTFTLGQFRRQGIYPFPGMPVEIETESGRKLKGRVLTVSGGRVRVDFNHPYAGKHLIYEAEVVEKIEDPIEKVKALIELRMPMVDTEKVIIEVGEKDVTVDFSNAGLDRNTLVLGEILLESDLKFIGYEEVNFKPGVDELLKPPEEKGEEVVELEEEVSEPLVEKTEENEEAEEKEKGEAKETEEPSSENAEEAETAEKKTKKKTTRKSTSRKSTKGRKTRRTTTRKTTSKKKTKAAEEKKGESKEE
;
A
#
# COMPACT_ATOMS: atom_id res chain seq x y z
N MET A 1 -30.35 -25.80 1.08
CA MET A 1 -29.30 -24.87 0.62
C MET A 1 -28.42 -24.59 1.82
N MET A 2 -27.12 -24.80 1.68
CA MET A 2 -26.17 -24.60 2.76
C MET A 2 -25.91 -23.10 2.92
N LYS A 3 -26.13 -22.59 4.13
CA LYS A 3 -25.84 -21.20 4.47
C LYS A 3 -24.46 -21.10 5.08
N VAL A 4 -23.78 -20.01 4.76
CA VAL A 4 -22.48 -19.68 5.33
C VAL A 4 -22.66 -19.09 6.72
N GLN A 5 -21.81 -19.48 7.65
CA GLN A 5 -21.75 -18.97 9.02
C GLN A 5 -20.36 -18.43 9.33
N LYS A 6 -20.26 -17.59 10.37
CA LYS A 6 -18.98 -17.12 10.87
C LYS A 6 -18.06 -18.30 11.25
N GLY A 7 -16.80 -18.23 10.83
CA GLY A 7 -15.81 -19.29 11.03
C GLY A 7 -15.79 -20.35 9.91
N ASP A 8 -16.78 -20.35 9.01
CA ASP A 8 -16.70 -21.18 7.82
C ASP A 8 -15.62 -20.69 6.87
N VAL A 9 -14.93 -21.63 6.21
CA VAL A 9 -14.01 -21.34 5.11
C VAL A 9 -14.77 -21.54 3.80
N ILE A 10 -14.74 -20.52 2.94
CA ILE A 10 -15.44 -20.52 1.66
C ILE A 10 -14.51 -20.07 0.55
N ARG A 11 -14.83 -20.41 -0.69
CA ARG A 11 -14.26 -19.74 -1.86
C ARG A 11 -15.22 -18.68 -2.38
N LEU A 12 -14.73 -17.46 -2.49
CA LEU A 12 -15.51 -16.28 -2.87
C LEU A 12 -15.05 -15.74 -4.22
N HIS A 13 -15.99 -15.55 -5.13
CA HIS A 13 -15.83 -14.65 -6.26
C HIS A 13 -16.45 -13.30 -5.95
N TYR A 14 -15.79 -12.22 -6.38
CA TYR A 14 -16.38 -10.90 -6.27
C TYR A 14 -15.92 -9.91 -7.36
N THR A 15 -16.74 -8.87 -7.54
CA THR A 15 -16.40 -7.66 -8.27
C THR A 15 -16.80 -6.44 -7.44
N GLY A 16 -15.82 -5.63 -7.07
CA GLY A 16 -15.98 -4.38 -6.34
C GLY A 16 -16.11 -3.18 -7.29
N LYS A 17 -17.18 -2.42 -7.13
CA LYS A 17 -17.53 -1.24 -7.94
C LYS A 17 -17.77 -0.03 -7.04
N VAL A 18 -17.42 1.15 -7.51
CA VAL A 18 -17.79 2.41 -6.84
C VAL A 18 -19.24 2.75 -7.20
N LYS A 19 -20.13 2.88 -6.20
CA LYS A 19 -21.57 3.14 -6.42
C LYS A 19 -21.85 4.40 -7.24
N GLU A 20 -21.04 5.44 -7.04
CA GLU A 20 -21.26 6.75 -7.68
C GLU A 20 -20.85 6.79 -9.16
N THR A 21 -19.81 6.04 -9.54
CA THR A 21 -19.23 6.10 -10.88
C THR A 21 -19.43 4.82 -11.69
N GLY A 22 -19.78 3.70 -11.05
CA GLY A 22 -19.81 2.38 -11.67
C GLY A 22 -18.43 1.81 -11.97
N GLU A 23 -17.35 2.50 -11.56
CA GLU A 23 -15.97 2.11 -11.80
C GLU A 23 -15.64 0.82 -11.03
N VAL A 24 -15.25 -0.22 -11.75
CA VAL A 24 -14.70 -1.45 -11.17
C VAL A 24 -13.28 -1.13 -10.69
N PHE A 25 -13.00 -1.41 -9.42
CA PHE A 25 -11.68 -1.17 -8.85
C PHE A 25 -10.98 -2.44 -8.37
N ASP A 26 -11.72 -3.53 -8.21
CA ASP A 26 -11.21 -4.80 -7.70
C ASP A 26 -12.11 -5.94 -8.19
N THR A 27 -11.51 -7.07 -8.54
CA THR A 27 -12.27 -8.25 -8.96
C THR A 27 -11.42 -9.52 -8.97
N THR A 28 -12.06 -10.64 -8.66
CA THR A 28 -11.50 -11.97 -8.79
C THR A 28 -11.58 -12.56 -10.20
N TYR A 29 -12.36 -11.93 -11.10
CA TYR A 29 -12.55 -12.43 -12.47
C TYR A 29 -11.50 -11.79 -13.39
N GLU A 30 -10.68 -12.62 -14.01
CA GLU A 30 -9.62 -12.17 -14.92
C GLU A 30 -10.17 -11.36 -16.11
N GLU A 31 -11.26 -11.83 -16.71
CA GLU A 31 -11.90 -11.18 -17.86
C GLU A 31 -12.39 -9.78 -17.50
N VAL A 32 -13.08 -9.65 -16.36
CA VAL A 32 -13.57 -8.36 -15.85
C VAL A 32 -12.41 -7.42 -15.53
N ALA A 33 -11.30 -7.94 -14.98
CA ALA A 33 -10.11 -7.14 -14.71
C ALA A 33 -9.49 -6.57 -16.01
N LYS A 34 -9.45 -7.36 -17.09
CA LYS A 34 -8.98 -6.92 -18.41
C LYS A 34 -9.89 -5.87 -19.02
N GLU A 35 -11.21 -6.09 -18.98
CA GLU A 35 -12.19 -5.12 -19.50
C GLU A 35 -12.17 -3.79 -18.76
N ALA A 36 -12.01 -3.82 -17.44
CA ALA A 36 -11.93 -2.63 -16.60
C ALA A 36 -10.54 -1.94 -16.64
N GLY A 37 -9.54 -2.55 -17.28
CA GLY A 37 -8.18 -2.02 -17.35
C GLY A 37 -7.42 -2.05 -16.02
N ILE A 38 -7.82 -2.93 -15.10
CA ILE A 38 -7.17 -3.14 -13.78
C ILE A 38 -6.44 -4.49 -13.70
N TYR A 39 -6.29 -5.17 -14.83
CA TYR A 39 -5.58 -6.44 -14.93
C TYR A 39 -4.12 -6.29 -14.49
N ASN A 40 -3.65 -7.24 -13.68
CA ASN A 40 -2.28 -7.35 -13.21
C ASN A 40 -1.74 -8.71 -13.65
N GLU A 41 -0.63 -8.72 -14.40
CA GLU A 41 0.02 -9.95 -14.88
C GLU A 41 0.51 -10.86 -13.73
N ASN A 42 0.84 -10.27 -12.58
CA ASN A 42 1.21 -11.00 -11.37
C ASN A 42 0.02 -11.22 -10.41
N GLY A 43 -1.19 -10.81 -10.83
CA GLY A 43 -2.40 -11.00 -10.04
C GLY A 43 -2.89 -12.44 -10.13
N ILE A 44 -3.38 -12.98 -9.01
CA ILE A 44 -3.99 -14.30 -8.97
C ILE A 44 -5.50 -14.11 -9.06
N TYR A 45 -6.07 -14.59 -10.16
CA TYR A 45 -7.49 -14.55 -10.45
C TYR A 45 -8.11 -15.92 -10.21
N GLY A 46 -9.37 -15.92 -9.79
CA GLY A 46 -10.08 -17.13 -9.38
C GLY A 46 -10.83 -16.95 -8.06
N PRO A 47 -11.62 -17.96 -7.64
CA PRO A 47 -12.30 -17.93 -6.35
C PRO A 47 -11.27 -17.85 -5.21
N VAL A 48 -11.35 -16.80 -4.39
CA VAL A 48 -10.38 -16.59 -3.31
C VAL A 48 -10.89 -17.30 -2.04
N PRO A 49 -10.07 -18.14 -1.39
CA PRO A 49 -10.43 -18.74 -0.12
C PRO A 49 -10.42 -17.70 1.01
N ILE A 50 -11.48 -17.64 1.80
CA ILE A 50 -11.57 -16.74 2.96
C ILE A 50 -12.26 -17.45 4.14
N ALA A 51 -11.89 -17.07 5.36
CA ALA A 51 -12.63 -17.43 6.56
C ALA A 51 -13.62 -16.31 6.92
N VAL A 52 -14.91 -16.66 7.00
CA VAL A 52 -15.99 -15.69 7.19
C VAL A 52 -15.91 -15.08 8.58
N GLY A 53 -15.81 -13.76 8.64
CA GLY A 53 -15.65 -12.99 9.88
C GLY A 53 -14.21 -12.85 10.36
N ALA A 54 -13.22 -13.39 9.63
CA ALA A 54 -11.80 -13.29 9.99
C ALA A 54 -11.15 -11.97 9.54
N GLY A 55 -11.89 -11.09 8.84
CA GLY A 55 -11.36 -9.80 8.38
C GLY A 55 -10.41 -9.90 7.19
N HIS A 56 -10.53 -10.94 6.37
CA HIS A 56 -9.76 -11.10 5.12
C HIS A 56 -10.21 -10.14 4.02
N VAL A 57 -11.47 -9.70 4.09
CA VAL A 57 -12.07 -8.73 3.18
C VAL A 57 -12.55 -7.50 3.93
N LEU A 58 -13.03 -6.47 3.22
CA LEU A 58 -13.61 -5.29 3.86
C LEU A 58 -14.69 -5.69 4.86
N GLY A 59 -14.65 -5.13 6.07
CA GLY A 59 -15.55 -5.56 7.16
C GLY A 59 -17.03 -5.51 6.78
N GLY A 60 -17.46 -4.54 5.96
CA GLY A 60 -18.84 -4.47 5.49
C GLY A 60 -19.21 -5.53 4.45
N LEU A 61 -18.23 -6.07 3.72
CA LEU A 61 -18.42 -7.26 2.89
C LEU A 61 -18.47 -8.50 3.80
N ASP A 62 -17.49 -8.65 4.69
CA ASP A 62 -17.34 -9.81 5.58
C ASP A 62 -18.60 -10.08 6.42
N GLU A 63 -19.16 -9.03 7.03
CA GLU A 63 -20.41 -9.12 7.80
C GLU A 63 -21.62 -9.56 6.96
N GLN A 64 -21.66 -9.21 5.67
CA GLN A 64 -22.77 -9.54 4.78
C GLN A 64 -22.61 -10.91 4.11
N LEU A 65 -21.44 -11.55 4.23
CA LEU A 65 -21.23 -12.93 3.78
C LEU A 65 -21.92 -13.94 4.71
N GLU A 66 -22.09 -13.60 5.99
CA GLU A 66 -22.82 -14.44 6.93
C GLU A 66 -24.30 -14.58 6.53
N GLY A 67 -24.76 -15.82 6.42
CA GLY A 67 -26.13 -16.15 6.04
C GLY A 67 -26.39 -16.22 4.53
N LEU A 68 -25.40 -15.93 3.67
CA LEU A 68 -25.50 -16.14 2.23
C LEU A 68 -25.55 -17.62 1.88
N GLU A 69 -26.14 -17.92 0.74
CA GLU A 69 -26.25 -19.29 0.21
C GLU A 69 -25.16 -19.56 -0.82
N VAL A 70 -24.57 -20.75 -0.73
CA VAL A 70 -23.58 -21.23 -1.71
C VAL A 70 -24.21 -21.35 -3.10
N GLY A 71 -23.50 -20.88 -4.13
CA GLY A 71 -23.88 -20.90 -5.54
C GLY A 71 -24.80 -19.75 -5.98
N LYS A 72 -25.07 -18.77 -5.11
CA LYS A 72 -25.89 -17.60 -5.45
C LYS A 72 -25.06 -16.32 -5.48
N LYS A 73 -25.43 -15.44 -6.42
CA LYS A 73 -24.87 -14.09 -6.54
C LYS A 73 -25.70 -13.11 -5.71
N TYR A 74 -24.99 -12.28 -4.95
CA TYR A 74 -25.56 -11.25 -4.10
C TYR A 74 -24.92 -9.90 -4.41
N GLU A 75 -25.73 -8.84 -4.39
CA GLU A 75 -25.24 -7.48 -4.45
C GLU A 75 -25.19 -6.89 -3.04
N ILE A 76 -23.99 -6.54 -2.59
CA ILE A 76 -23.66 -6.09 -1.25
C ILE A 76 -23.26 -4.62 -1.32
N ILE A 77 -23.97 -3.77 -0.56
CA ILE A 77 -23.67 -2.34 -0.50
C ILE A 77 -22.85 -2.06 0.75
N VAL A 78 -21.59 -1.70 0.57
CA VAL A 78 -20.66 -1.38 1.65
C VAL A 78 -20.61 0.13 1.86
N PRO A 79 -21.07 0.66 3.01
CA PRO A 79 -20.93 2.08 3.33
C PRO A 79 -19.46 2.45 3.59
N PRO A 80 -19.09 3.74 3.46
CA PRO A 80 -17.71 4.18 3.67
C PRO A 80 -17.14 3.77 5.03
N GLU A 81 -17.97 3.76 6.07
CA GLU A 81 -17.58 3.40 7.44
C GLU A 81 -17.08 1.96 7.57
N LYS A 82 -17.60 1.05 6.75
CA LYS A 82 -17.27 -0.38 6.74
C LYS A 82 -16.43 -0.81 5.54
N GLY A 83 -16.03 0.14 4.70
CA GLY A 83 -15.14 -0.05 3.56
C GLY A 83 -13.77 0.58 3.84
N PHE A 84 -13.35 1.53 3.01
CA PHE A 84 -12.06 2.22 3.14
C PHE A 84 -12.07 3.40 4.15
N GLY A 85 -13.06 3.45 5.03
CA GLY A 85 -13.22 4.49 6.03
C GLY A 85 -13.85 5.79 5.49
N LYS A 86 -14.17 6.69 6.43
CA LYS A 86 -14.60 8.05 6.10
C LYS A 86 -13.41 8.84 5.57
N ARG A 87 -13.69 9.73 4.62
CA ARG A 87 -12.71 10.70 4.15
C ARG A 87 -12.41 11.70 5.28
N ASP A 88 -11.17 11.72 5.77
CA ASP A 88 -10.73 12.63 6.82
C ASP A 88 -10.33 14.00 6.23
N PRO A 89 -11.01 15.09 6.59
CA PRO A 89 -10.61 16.44 6.18
C PRO A 89 -9.21 16.84 6.61
N LYS A 90 -8.66 16.26 7.70
CA LYS A 90 -7.30 16.55 8.20
C LYS A 90 -6.22 16.01 7.28
N LEU A 91 -6.53 14.96 6.51
CA LEU A 91 -5.65 14.41 5.47
C LEU A 91 -5.70 15.21 4.17
N ILE A 92 -6.51 16.26 4.09
CA ILE A 92 -6.48 17.22 2.98
C ILE A 92 -5.57 18.37 3.37
N LYS A 93 -4.34 18.38 2.85
CA LYS A 93 -3.38 19.46 3.13
C LYS A 93 -3.30 20.44 1.98
N THR A 94 -2.90 21.66 2.31
CA THR A 94 -2.69 22.73 1.35
C THR A 94 -1.20 23.02 1.25
N PHE A 95 -0.70 23.04 0.02
CA PHE A 95 0.67 23.33 -0.32
C PHE A 95 0.73 24.54 -1.25
N THR A 96 1.90 25.15 -1.35
CA THR A 96 2.16 26.22 -2.31
C THR A 96 2.50 25.63 -3.68
N LEU A 97 2.10 26.30 -4.76
CA LEU A 97 2.50 25.90 -6.10
C LEU A 97 4.02 25.90 -6.28
N GLY A 98 4.74 26.75 -5.54
CA GLY A 98 6.20 26.80 -5.53
C GLY A 98 6.85 25.50 -5.04
N GLN A 99 6.25 24.79 -4.08
CA GLN A 99 6.75 23.48 -3.61
C GLN A 99 6.77 22.45 -4.73
N PHE A 100 5.70 22.36 -5.52
CA PHE A 100 5.64 21.46 -6.67
C PHE A 100 6.63 21.85 -7.76
N ARG A 101 6.72 23.15 -8.08
CA ARG A 101 7.63 23.65 -9.12
C ARG A 101 9.10 23.38 -8.81
N ARG A 102 9.51 23.45 -7.53
CA ARG A 102 10.88 23.10 -7.12
C ARG A 102 11.21 21.63 -7.36
N GLN A 103 10.21 20.76 -7.35
CA GLN A 103 10.34 19.34 -7.67
C GLN A 103 10.09 19.06 -9.17
N GLY A 104 9.93 20.10 -10.00
CA GLY A 104 9.62 19.95 -11.43
C GLY A 104 8.18 19.50 -11.72
N ILE A 105 7.30 19.50 -10.72
CA ILE A 105 5.91 19.01 -10.84
C ILE A 105 4.98 20.18 -11.21
N TYR A 106 4.13 19.94 -12.21
CA TYR A 106 3.06 20.86 -12.62
C TYR A 106 1.70 20.28 -12.23
N PRO A 107 1.18 20.60 -11.03
CA PRO A 107 -0.02 19.95 -10.51
C PRO A 107 -1.27 20.36 -11.28
N PHE A 108 -2.17 19.41 -11.53
CA PHE A 108 -3.52 19.63 -12.05
C PHE A 108 -4.55 18.80 -11.27
N PRO A 109 -5.83 19.20 -11.22
CA PRO A 109 -6.88 18.43 -10.53
C PRO A 109 -6.93 16.98 -11.00
N GLY A 110 -6.94 16.05 -10.05
CA GLY A 110 -6.98 14.61 -10.30
C GLY A 110 -5.60 13.94 -10.41
N MET A 111 -4.51 14.71 -10.53
CA MET A 111 -3.15 14.18 -10.65
C MET A 111 -2.71 13.45 -9.36
N PRO A 112 -2.21 12.21 -9.44
CA PRO A 112 -1.50 11.58 -8.33
C PRO A 112 -0.15 12.26 -8.14
N VAL A 113 0.20 12.60 -6.91
CA VAL A 113 1.43 13.31 -6.56
C VAL A 113 2.08 12.65 -5.36
N GLU A 114 3.40 12.57 -5.37
CA GLU A 114 4.20 12.17 -4.23
C GLU A 114 4.96 13.38 -3.72
N ILE A 115 4.68 13.79 -2.48
CA ILE A 115 5.22 15.02 -1.91
C ILE A 115 6.04 14.66 -0.69
N GLU A 116 7.29 15.08 -0.71
CA GLU A 116 8.17 15.03 0.45
C GLU A 116 7.76 16.12 1.45
N THR A 117 7.47 15.70 2.68
CA THR A 117 7.18 16.59 3.81
C THR A 117 8.46 17.15 4.42
N GLU A 118 8.33 18.20 5.23
CA GLU A 118 9.46 18.78 5.97
C GLU A 118 10.17 17.77 6.90
N SER A 119 9.50 16.69 7.27
CA SER A 119 10.06 15.58 8.06
C SER A 119 10.79 14.53 7.21
N GLY A 120 11.01 14.77 5.91
CA GLY A 120 11.62 13.82 4.97
C GLY A 120 10.72 12.64 4.55
N ARG A 121 9.48 12.59 5.05
CA ARG A 121 8.52 11.52 4.68
C ARG A 121 7.88 11.85 3.34
N LYS A 122 7.91 10.90 2.41
CA LYS A 122 7.18 10.98 1.13
C LYS A 122 5.73 10.54 1.33
N LEU A 123 4.78 11.42 1.01
CA LEU A 123 3.36 11.15 1.08
C LEU A 123 2.77 11.11 -0.32
N LYS A 124 2.08 10.02 -0.64
CA LYS A 124 1.31 9.88 -1.89
C LYS A 124 -0.10 10.40 -1.68
N GLY A 125 -0.55 11.25 -2.58
CA GLY A 125 -1.89 11.83 -2.54
C GLY A 125 -2.39 12.23 -3.92
N ARG A 126 -3.60 12.80 -3.97
CA ARG A 126 -4.24 13.25 -5.21
C ARG A 126 -4.55 14.74 -5.15
N VAL A 127 -4.17 15.48 -6.19
CA VAL A 127 -4.48 16.92 -6.28
C VAL A 127 -5.98 17.10 -6.43
N LEU A 128 -6.61 17.87 -5.54
CA LEU A 128 -8.03 18.21 -5.63
C LEU A 128 -8.24 19.46 -6.48
N THR A 129 -7.51 20.52 -6.15
CA THR A 129 -7.71 21.84 -6.77
C THR A 129 -6.39 22.59 -6.80
N VAL A 130 -6.17 23.33 -7.90
CA VAL A 130 -5.08 24.28 -8.03
C VAL A 130 -5.70 25.65 -8.25
N SER A 131 -5.56 26.55 -7.28
CA SER A 131 -6.15 27.89 -7.35
C SER A 131 -5.39 28.89 -6.50
N GLY A 132 -5.20 30.12 -7.03
CA GLY A 132 -4.57 31.22 -6.30
C GLY A 132 -3.16 30.89 -5.78
N GLY A 133 -2.36 30.15 -6.55
CA GLY A 133 -1.02 29.73 -6.14
C GLY A 133 -0.97 28.67 -5.04
N ARG A 134 -2.13 28.12 -4.64
CA ARG A 134 -2.27 27.03 -3.67
C ARG A 134 -2.77 25.77 -4.33
N VAL A 135 -2.26 24.65 -3.85
CA VAL A 135 -2.59 23.30 -4.31
C VAL A 135 -3.14 22.54 -3.13
N ARG A 136 -4.39 22.08 -3.24
CA ARG A 136 -4.99 21.19 -2.23
C ARG A 136 -4.74 19.76 -2.65
N VAL A 137 -4.19 18.96 -1.74
CA VAL A 137 -3.86 17.56 -1.97
C VAL A 137 -4.58 16.72 -0.94
N ASP A 138 -5.20 15.66 -1.42
CA ASP A 138 -5.87 14.66 -0.59
C ASP A 138 -4.96 13.46 -0.37
N PHE A 139 -4.66 13.15 0.89
CA PHE A 139 -3.88 11.98 1.30
C PHE A 139 -4.76 10.83 1.82
N ASN A 140 -6.09 10.92 1.70
CA ASN A 140 -6.97 9.81 2.01
C ASN A 140 -6.79 8.64 1.03
N HIS A 141 -7.25 7.44 1.44
CA HIS A 141 -7.38 6.31 0.52
C HIS A 141 -8.22 6.70 -0.72
N PRO A 142 -7.90 6.23 -1.94
CA PRO A 142 -8.61 6.63 -3.17
C PRO A 142 -10.14 6.42 -3.15
N TYR A 143 -10.60 5.44 -2.37
CA TYR A 143 -12.00 5.08 -2.21
C TYR A 143 -12.60 5.49 -0.84
N ALA A 144 -11.87 6.23 -0.01
CA ALA A 144 -12.38 6.72 1.27
C ALA A 144 -13.57 7.66 1.06
N GLY A 145 -14.60 7.50 1.90
CA GLY A 145 -15.83 8.29 1.81
C GLY A 145 -16.79 7.87 0.69
N LYS A 146 -16.45 6.88 -0.14
CA LYS A 146 -17.33 6.38 -1.22
C LYS A 146 -18.14 5.17 -0.77
N HIS A 147 -19.36 5.05 -1.30
CA HIS A 147 -20.13 3.81 -1.20
C HIS A 147 -19.63 2.82 -2.24
N LEU A 148 -19.43 1.57 -1.83
CA LEU A 148 -18.99 0.49 -2.71
C LEU A 148 -20.13 -0.50 -2.91
N ILE A 149 -20.18 -1.11 -4.09
CA ILE A 149 -21.05 -2.21 -4.43
C ILE A 149 -20.16 -3.41 -4.71
N TYR A 150 -20.42 -4.52 -4.03
CA TYR A 150 -19.76 -5.79 -4.28
C TYR A 150 -20.80 -6.76 -4.85
N GLU A 151 -20.54 -7.24 -6.06
CA GLU A 151 -21.24 -8.41 -6.59
C GLU A 151 -20.45 -9.63 -6.11
N ALA A 152 -20.98 -10.36 -5.13
CA ALA A 152 -20.31 -11.46 -4.45
C ALA A 152 -21.01 -12.79 -4.74
N GLU A 153 -20.23 -13.84 -4.98
CA GLU A 153 -20.70 -15.21 -5.22
C GLU A 153 -19.90 -16.18 -4.37
N VAL A 154 -20.57 -16.86 -3.45
CA VAL A 154 -19.96 -17.95 -2.70
C VAL A 154 -19.95 -19.18 -3.59
N VAL A 155 -18.78 -19.58 -4.09
CA VAL A 155 -18.64 -20.69 -5.05
C VAL A 155 -18.81 -22.02 -4.33
N GLU A 156 -18.09 -22.20 -3.24
CA GLU A 156 -18.12 -23.41 -2.43
C GLU A 156 -17.85 -23.10 -0.96
N LYS A 157 -18.31 -24.00 -0.10
CA LYS A 157 -17.98 -24.04 1.32
C LYS A 157 -17.07 -25.25 1.54
N ILE A 158 -15.89 -25.02 2.12
CA ILE A 158 -14.90 -26.06 2.36
C ILE A 158 -15.21 -26.69 3.71
N GLU A 159 -15.54 -27.98 3.71
CA GLU A 159 -15.86 -28.73 4.93
C GLU A 159 -14.66 -29.52 5.46
N ASP A 160 -13.84 -30.06 4.55
CA ASP A 160 -12.70 -30.90 4.89
C ASP A 160 -11.63 -30.12 5.69
N PRO A 161 -11.22 -30.60 6.87
CA PRO A 161 -10.25 -29.89 7.71
C PRO A 161 -8.90 -29.63 7.03
N ILE A 162 -8.38 -30.58 6.25
CA ILE A 162 -7.09 -30.43 5.56
C ILE A 162 -7.24 -29.39 4.44
N GLU A 163 -8.34 -29.45 3.67
CA GLU A 163 -8.60 -28.46 2.63
C GLU A 163 -8.80 -27.05 3.19
N LYS A 164 -9.41 -26.90 4.38
CA LYS A 164 -9.51 -25.60 5.06
C LYS A 164 -8.14 -25.00 5.34
N VAL A 165 -7.22 -25.80 5.88
CA VAL A 165 -5.85 -25.34 6.17
C VAL A 165 -5.14 -24.98 4.87
N LYS A 166 -5.25 -25.82 3.82
CA LYS A 166 -4.69 -25.53 2.49
C LYS A 166 -5.22 -24.22 1.91
N ALA A 167 -6.52 -23.99 2.01
CA ALA A 167 -7.17 -22.78 1.53
C ALA A 167 -6.67 -21.51 2.26
N LEU A 168 -6.43 -21.59 3.57
CA LEU A 168 -5.85 -20.48 4.33
C LEU A 168 -4.37 -20.26 4.00
N ILE A 169 -3.60 -21.32 3.73
CA ILE A 169 -2.23 -21.22 3.22
C ILE A 169 -2.23 -20.53 1.85
N GLU A 170 -3.12 -20.93 0.94
CA GLU A 170 -3.28 -20.31 -0.38
C GLU A 170 -3.59 -18.81 -0.27
N LEU A 171 -4.43 -18.41 0.68
CA LEU A 171 -4.74 -17.00 0.92
C LEU A 171 -3.53 -16.19 1.40
N ARG A 172 -2.75 -16.72 2.35
CA ARG A 172 -1.65 -15.97 3.00
C ARG A 172 -0.34 -16.05 2.23
N MET A 173 -0.11 -17.18 1.59
CA MET A 173 1.13 -17.51 0.90
C MET A 173 0.79 -18.08 -0.48
N PRO A 174 0.25 -17.25 -1.39
CA PRO A 174 -0.19 -17.71 -2.70
C PRO A 174 0.92 -18.24 -3.61
N MET A 175 2.18 -17.96 -3.28
CA MET A 175 3.36 -18.47 -4.00
C MET A 175 3.75 -19.89 -3.56
N VAL A 176 3.10 -20.42 -2.51
CA VAL A 176 3.40 -21.74 -1.96
C VAL A 176 2.69 -22.83 -2.73
N ASP A 177 3.47 -23.82 -3.13
CA ASP A 177 2.95 -25.07 -3.66
C ASP A 177 2.36 -25.90 -2.50
N THR A 178 1.05 -25.82 -2.34
CA THR A 178 0.32 -26.50 -1.27
C THR A 178 0.44 -28.03 -1.30
N GLU A 179 0.88 -28.62 -2.42
CA GLU A 179 1.15 -30.07 -2.52
C GLU A 179 2.43 -30.49 -1.80
N LYS A 180 3.37 -29.56 -1.63
CA LYS A 180 4.63 -29.80 -0.90
C LYS A 180 4.49 -29.56 0.59
N VAL A 181 3.39 -28.98 1.04
CA VAL A 181 3.11 -28.72 2.45
C VAL A 181 2.48 -29.97 3.07
N ILE A 182 3.11 -30.48 4.14
CA ILE A 182 2.54 -31.60 4.89
C ILE A 182 1.65 -31.02 5.98
N ILE A 183 0.40 -31.46 6.02
CA ILE A 183 -0.61 -30.96 6.97
C ILE A 183 -1.14 -32.14 7.76
N GLU A 184 -1.01 -32.07 9.07
CA GLU A 184 -1.57 -33.02 10.02
C GLU A 184 -2.63 -32.29 10.85
N VAL A 185 -3.85 -32.81 10.84
CA VAL A 185 -4.98 -32.19 11.54
C VAL A 185 -5.47 -33.13 12.64
N GLY A 186 -5.40 -32.67 13.89
CA GLY A 186 -6.02 -33.31 15.04
C GLY A 186 -7.40 -32.74 15.35
N GLU A 187 -7.95 -33.06 16.52
CA GLU A 187 -9.28 -32.57 16.93
C GLU A 187 -9.28 -31.06 17.24
N LYS A 188 -8.17 -30.54 17.78
CA LYS A 188 -7.98 -29.13 18.16
C LYS A 188 -6.59 -28.60 17.86
N ASP A 189 -5.69 -29.47 17.44
CA ASP A 189 -4.32 -29.16 17.06
C ASP A 189 -4.15 -29.29 15.55
N VAL A 190 -3.25 -28.47 15.00
CA VAL A 190 -2.87 -28.56 13.59
C VAL A 190 -1.36 -28.39 13.46
N THR A 191 -0.73 -29.27 12.69
CA THR A 191 0.69 -29.17 12.36
C THR A 191 0.84 -28.92 10.87
N VAL A 192 1.57 -27.87 10.52
CA VAL A 192 1.84 -27.49 9.13
C VAL A 192 3.34 -27.46 8.90
N ASP A 193 3.82 -28.27 7.95
CA ASP A 193 5.23 -28.39 7.61
C ASP A 193 5.53 -27.77 6.24
N PHE A 194 6.28 -26.67 6.26
CA PHE A 194 6.76 -25.90 5.13
C PHE A 194 8.18 -26.27 4.69
N SER A 195 8.82 -27.27 5.31
CA SER A 195 10.23 -27.63 5.04
C SER A 195 10.49 -27.92 3.55
N ASN A 196 9.49 -28.45 2.84
CA ASN A 196 9.58 -28.77 1.41
C ASN A 196 9.04 -27.66 0.49
N ALA A 197 8.52 -26.56 1.05
CA ALA A 197 7.87 -25.48 0.30
C ALA A 197 8.87 -24.48 -0.32
N GLY A 198 10.14 -24.51 0.08
CA GLY A 198 11.20 -23.67 -0.50
C GLY A 198 11.00 -22.16 -0.28
N LEU A 199 10.39 -21.78 0.85
CA LEU A 199 10.05 -20.40 1.18
C LEU A 199 11.23 -19.61 1.72
N ASP A 200 11.25 -18.30 1.43
CA ASP A 200 12.17 -17.40 2.10
C ASP A 200 11.74 -17.16 3.56
N ARG A 201 12.74 -16.97 4.42
CA ARG A 201 12.57 -16.85 5.88
C ARG A 201 11.62 -15.74 6.30
N ASN A 202 11.59 -14.61 5.59
CA ASN A 202 10.74 -13.48 5.96
C ASN A 202 9.27 -13.71 5.58
N THR A 203 9.04 -14.28 4.39
CA THR A 203 7.69 -14.70 3.96
C THR A 203 7.13 -15.76 4.88
N LEU A 204 7.96 -16.72 5.31
CA LEU A 204 7.55 -17.80 6.19
C LEU A 204 7.11 -17.27 7.57
N VAL A 205 7.90 -16.40 8.20
CA VAL A 205 7.55 -15.82 9.51
C VAL A 205 6.24 -15.02 9.48
N LEU A 206 6.06 -14.14 8.47
CA LEU A 206 4.83 -13.35 8.37
C LEU A 206 3.61 -14.23 8.03
N GLY A 207 3.82 -15.20 7.13
CA GLY A 207 2.81 -16.17 6.74
C GLY A 207 2.33 -17.00 7.93
N GLU A 208 3.26 -17.52 8.75
CA GLU A 208 2.97 -18.29 9.96
C GLU A 208 2.14 -17.50 10.96
N ILE A 209 2.53 -16.26 11.30
CA ILE A 209 1.79 -15.43 12.26
C ILE A 209 0.33 -15.19 11.81
N LEU A 210 0.14 -14.87 10.53
CA LEU A 210 -1.19 -14.60 9.99
C LEU A 210 -2.03 -15.88 9.90
N LEU A 211 -1.42 -16.98 9.46
CA LEU A 211 -2.07 -18.27 9.34
C LEU A 211 -2.44 -18.83 10.72
N GLU A 212 -1.58 -18.67 11.73
CA GLU A 212 -1.87 -19.04 13.11
C GLU A 212 -3.11 -18.33 13.63
N SER A 213 -3.21 -17.02 13.39
CA SER A 213 -4.38 -16.22 13.77
C SER A 213 -5.66 -16.71 13.07
N ASP A 214 -5.58 -17.08 11.80
CA ASP A 214 -6.72 -17.57 11.03
C ASP A 214 -7.16 -18.97 11.49
N LEU A 215 -6.21 -19.87 11.73
CA LEU A 215 -6.44 -21.22 12.23
C LEU A 215 -7.07 -21.19 13.63
N LYS A 216 -6.57 -20.30 14.50
CA LYS A 216 -7.19 -20.05 15.81
C LYS A 216 -8.60 -19.49 15.70
N PHE A 217 -8.83 -18.62 14.73
CA PHE A 217 -10.16 -18.05 14.50
C PHE A 217 -11.21 -19.10 14.08
N ILE A 218 -10.81 -20.09 13.27
CA ILE A 218 -11.72 -21.17 12.85
C ILE A 218 -11.88 -22.29 13.89
N GLY A 219 -11.12 -22.26 14.99
CA GLY A 219 -11.34 -23.11 16.16
C GLY A 219 -10.17 -24.00 16.61
N TYR A 220 -8.99 -23.90 15.98
CA TYR A 220 -7.80 -24.64 16.43
C TYR A 220 -7.16 -23.95 17.64
N GLU A 221 -6.88 -24.68 18.73
CA GLU A 221 -6.28 -24.11 19.94
C GLU A 221 -4.75 -24.11 19.85
N GLU A 222 -4.20 -25.19 19.30
CA GLU A 222 -2.76 -25.39 19.16
C GLU A 222 -2.37 -25.46 17.68
N VAL A 223 -1.40 -24.65 17.27
CA VAL A 223 -0.93 -24.58 15.88
C VAL A 223 0.58 -24.68 15.90
N ASN A 224 1.11 -25.71 15.26
CA ASN A 224 2.53 -26.02 15.23
C ASN A 224 3.06 -25.89 13.80
N PHE A 225 4.15 -25.15 13.61
CA PHE A 225 4.80 -24.98 12.31
C PHE A 225 6.16 -25.65 12.29
N LYS A 226 6.54 -26.21 11.13
CA LYS A 226 7.85 -26.80 10.88
C LYS A 226 8.44 -26.27 9.56
N PRO A 227 9.64 -25.66 9.56
CA PRO A 227 10.37 -25.17 10.73
C PRO A 227 9.59 -24.04 11.41
N GLY A 228 9.58 -23.97 12.73
CA GLY A 228 8.81 -22.93 13.44
C GLY A 228 9.50 -21.56 13.42
N VAL A 229 8.72 -20.48 13.56
CA VAL A 229 9.21 -19.09 13.71
C VAL A 229 10.44 -18.99 14.61
N ASP A 230 10.48 -19.65 15.76
CA ASP A 230 11.59 -19.57 16.71
C ASP A 230 12.90 -20.14 16.15
N GLU A 231 12.82 -21.21 15.37
CA GLU A 231 13.96 -21.80 14.67
C GLU A 231 14.42 -20.89 13.52
N LEU A 232 13.47 -20.26 12.84
CA LEU A 232 13.66 -19.21 11.85
C LEU A 232 13.99 -17.84 12.46
N LEU A 233 14.15 -17.67 13.77
CA LEU A 233 14.65 -16.43 14.36
C LEU A 233 16.09 -16.58 14.88
N LYS A 234 16.59 -17.82 14.99
CA LYS A 234 18.01 -18.07 15.28
C LYS A 234 18.89 -17.53 14.14
N PRO A 235 19.98 -16.82 14.42
CA PRO A 235 20.95 -16.49 13.38
C PRO A 235 21.38 -17.80 12.69
N PRO A 236 21.60 -17.80 11.35
CA PRO A 236 22.10 -19.00 10.71
C PRO A 236 23.41 -19.37 11.41
N GLU A 237 23.42 -20.51 12.11
CA GLU A 237 24.66 -21.05 12.66
C GLU A 237 25.64 -21.16 11.49
N GLU A 238 26.82 -20.56 11.64
CA GLU A 238 27.94 -20.77 10.74
C GLU A 238 28.07 -22.28 10.58
N LYS A 239 27.90 -22.77 9.35
CA LYS A 239 28.17 -24.17 9.00
C LYS A 239 29.55 -24.48 9.56
N GLY A 240 29.59 -25.37 10.55
CA GLY A 240 30.79 -25.72 11.28
C GLY A 240 31.94 -25.98 10.32
N GLU A 241 33.04 -25.26 10.51
CA GLU A 241 34.34 -25.79 10.16
C GLU A 241 34.48 -27.11 10.91
N GLU A 242 34.62 -28.20 10.17
CA GLU A 242 35.06 -29.49 10.69
C GLU A 242 36.38 -29.26 11.43
N VAL A 243 36.32 -29.28 12.76
CA VAL A 243 37.51 -29.41 13.59
C VAL A 243 37.98 -30.85 13.43
N VAL A 244 38.87 -31.08 12.47
CA VAL A 244 39.60 -32.34 12.38
C VAL A 244 40.63 -32.33 13.52
N GLU A 245 40.30 -33.02 14.61
CA GLU A 245 41.29 -33.42 15.62
C GLU A 245 42.31 -34.34 14.96
N LEU A 246 43.53 -33.83 14.76
CA LEU A 246 44.70 -34.65 14.48
C LEU A 246 45.43 -34.87 15.81
N GLU A 247 45.29 -36.09 16.35
CA GLU A 247 46.19 -36.62 17.36
C GLU A 247 47.58 -36.79 16.73
N GLU A 248 48.60 -36.10 17.26
CA GLU A 248 50.00 -36.48 17.05
C GLU A 248 50.72 -36.65 18.39
N GLU A 249 51.31 -37.84 18.52
CA GLU A 249 51.99 -38.37 19.69
C GLU A 249 53.26 -37.59 20.04
N VAL A 250 53.54 -37.56 21.35
CA VAL A 250 54.74 -36.98 21.94
C VAL A 250 55.94 -37.91 21.74
N SER A 251 57.00 -37.41 21.10
CA SER A 251 58.38 -37.88 21.34
C SER A 251 59.38 -36.73 21.21
N GLU A 252 59.97 -36.33 22.33
CA GLU A 252 61.18 -35.49 22.42
C GLU A 252 62.47 -36.34 22.23
N PRO A 253 63.70 -35.78 22.31
CA PRO A 253 64.29 -34.67 21.54
C PRO A 253 65.71 -35.06 21.01
N LEU A 254 66.38 -34.22 20.19
CA LEU A 254 67.86 -34.17 20.08
C LEU A 254 68.37 -32.87 19.39
N VAL A 255 68.88 -31.95 20.22
CA VAL A 255 70.06 -31.06 20.14
C VAL A 255 70.72 -30.80 18.75
N GLU A 256 70.87 -29.54 18.30
CA GLU A 256 72.09 -28.70 18.46
C GLU A 256 72.05 -27.32 17.72
N LYS A 257 72.44 -26.29 18.48
CA LYS A 257 72.92 -24.90 18.26
C LYS A 257 73.13 -24.31 16.84
N THR A 258 72.78 -23.03 16.65
CA THR A 258 73.68 -21.83 16.58
C THR A 258 72.88 -20.60 16.11
N GLU A 259 72.80 -19.55 16.95
CA GLU A 259 73.41 -18.20 16.81
C GLU A 259 72.49 -17.14 16.18
N GLU A 260 72.03 -16.19 17.02
CA GLU A 260 72.23 -14.72 16.90
C GLU A 260 71.18 -14.01 16.01
N ASN A 261 70.56 -12.87 16.32
CA ASN A 261 70.80 -11.86 17.35
C ASN A 261 69.50 -11.04 17.57
N GLU A 262 69.46 -10.37 18.72
CA GLU A 262 68.45 -9.41 19.24
C GLU A 262 68.28 -8.20 18.29
N GLU A 263 67.23 -7.37 18.30
CA GLU A 263 66.73 -6.46 19.37
C GLU A 263 65.42 -5.82 18.83
N ALA A 264 64.31 -5.85 19.57
CA ALA A 264 63.81 -4.79 20.47
C ALA A 264 63.06 -3.64 19.73
N GLU A 265 61.74 -3.55 19.89
CA GLU A 265 61.01 -2.62 20.82
C GLU A 265 60.94 -1.17 20.27
N GLU A 266 59.92 -0.35 20.47
CA GLU A 266 58.60 -0.45 21.07
C GLU A 266 57.80 0.76 20.55
N LYS A 267 56.48 0.70 20.77
CA LYS A 267 55.55 1.82 20.61
C LYS A 267 55.88 2.95 21.59
N GLU A 268 55.59 4.20 21.25
CA GLU A 268 54.57 4.95 22.00
C GLU A 268 54.12 6.26 21.36
N LYS A 269 52.89 6.61 21.71
CA LYS A 269 52.10 7.79 21.36
C LYS A 269 52.65 9.05 22.03
N GLY A 270 52.33 10.21 21.45
CA GLY A 270 52.40 11.49 22.16
C GLY A 270 51.71 12.61 21.39
N GLU A 271 50.61 13.11 21.94
CA GLU A 271 49.77 14.21 21.45
C GLU A 271 50.42 15.61 21.54
N ALA A 272 49.82 16.52 20.76
CA ALA A 272 49.68 17.96 20.93
C ALA A 272 50.90 18.85 20.60
N LYS A 273 50.72 19.81 19.67
CA LYS A 273 50.24 21.17 20.01
C LYS A 273 50.07 22.05 18.76
N GLU A 274 49.10 22.94 18.84
CA GLU A 274 48.89 24.13 18.03
C GLU A 274 50.17 24.95 17.82
N THR A 275 50.33 25.62 16.68
CA THR A 275 50.18 27.09 16.52
C THR A 275 50.68 27.60 15.16
N GLU A 276 50.12 28.75 14.75
CA GLU A 276 50.65 29.75 13.81
C GLU A 276 50.38 29.61 12.29
N GLU A 277 49.30 30.27 11.85
CA GLU A 277 49.32 31.22 10.72
C GLU A 277 50.16 32.47 11.11
N PRO A 278 50.80 33.22 10.18
CA PRO A 278 50.05 33.93 9.12
C PRO A 278 50.77 34.25 7.79
N SER A 279 49.94 34.70 6.84
CA SER A 279 50.19 35.72 5.81
C SER A 279 51.16 35.43 4.65
N SER A 280 50.68 35.59 3.42
CA SER A 280 50.98 36.78 2.60
C SER A 280 50.37 36.69 1.20
N GLU A 281 49.84 37.84 0.76
CA GLU A 281 49.32 38.12 -0.57
C GLU A 281 50.43 38.47 -1.57
N ASN A 282 50.07 38.30 -2.86
CA ASN A 282 50.40 39.09 -4.06
C ASN A 282 51.76 38.96 -4.76
N ALA A 283 51.65 38.59 -6.05
CA ALA A 283 52.14 39.26 -7.28
C ALA A 283 52.09 38.21 -8.43
N GLU A 284 51.82 38.46 -9.70
CA GLU A 284 51.87 39.67 -10.51
C GLU A 284 51.13 39.43 -11.84
N GLU A 285 50.78 40.53 -12.50
CA GLU A 285 50.10 40.67 -13.79
C GLU A 285 50.97 40.28 -15.01
N ALA A 286 50.34 40.05 -16.17
CA ALA A 286 50.50 40.93 -17.34
C ALA A 286 49.74 40.44 -18.60
N GLU A 287 48.89 41.34 -19.12
CA GLU A 287 48.71 41.75 -20.54
C GLU A 287 48.31 40.73 -21.64
N THR A 288 47.51 41.01 -22.67
CA THR A 288 47.03 42.25 -23.34
C THR A 288 45.75 41.91 -24.15
N ALA A 289 44.69 42.71 -24.05
CA ALA A 289 44.21 43.72 -25.02
C ALA A 289 43.51 43.21 -26.32
N GLU A 290 42.21 43.46 -26.46
CA GLU A 290 41.70 44.25 -27.59
C GLU A 290 40.35 44.95 -27.31
N LYS A 291 40.27 46.19 -27.80
CA LYS A 291 39.24 47.21 -27.62
C LYS A 291 38.38 47.29 -28.89
N LYS A 292 37.08 47.60 -28.74
CA LYS A 292 36.32 48.64 -29.51
C LYS A 292 34.86 48.67 -29.04
N THR A 293 34.50 49.55 -28.10
CA THR A 293 34.01 50.93 -28.23
C THR A 293 32.60 51.15 -28.81
N LYS A 294 31.76 51.68 -27.91
CA LYS A 294 30.83 52.83 -28.02
C LYS A 294 29.57 52.71 -28.91
N LYS A 295 28.39 52.86 -28.29
CA LYS A 295 27.70 54.17 -28.20
C LYS A 295 26.60 54.18 -27.13
N LYS A 296 26.70 55.16 -26.23
CA LYS A 296 25.69 55.58 -25.25
C LYS A 296 24.99 56.81 -25.82
N THR A 297 23.66 56.83 -25.87
CA THR A 297 22.89 58.08 -25.81
C THR A 297 21.57 57.84 -25.09
N THR A 298 21.46 58.54 -23.97
CA THR A 298 20.31 58.80 -23.11
C THR A 298 19.15 59.48 -23.84
N ARG A 299 17.91 59.16 -23.48
CA ARG A 299 16.85 60.16 -23.19
C ARG A 299 15.78 59.58 -22.28
N LYS A 300 15.39 60.40 -21.30
CA LYS A 300 14.57 60.11 -20.13
C LYS A 300 13.16 60.67 -20.36
N SER A 301 12.18 59.89 -19.92
CA SER A 301 10.91 60.26 -19.26
C SER A 301 9.73 60.92 -19.99
N THR A 302 8.57 60.43 -19.55
CA THR A 302 7.25 61.05 -19.33
C THR A 302 6.15 60.78 -20.38
N SER A 303 5.15 60.01 -19.97
CA SER A 303 3.73 60.36 -20.08
C SER A 303 2.87 59.26 -19.42
N ARG A 304 2.29 59.60 -18.26
CA ARG A 304 1.11 58.93 -17.69
C ARG A 304 -0.13 59.63 -18.26
N LYS A 305 -1.23 58.85 -18.28
CA LYS A 305 -2.65 59.27 -18.20
C LYS A 305 -3.40 59.36 -19.54
N SER A 306 -4.27 58.38 -19.79
CA SER A 306 -5.66 58.71 -20.10
C SER A 306 -6.63 57.59 -19.70
N THR A 307 -7.61 57.99 -18.90
CA THR A 307 -8.84 57.31 -18.54
C THR A 307 -9.94 57.70 -19.53
N LYS A 308 -10.68 56.73 -20.05
CA LYS A 308 -12.08 56.83 -20.57
C LYS A 308 -12.50 55.37 -20.81
N GLY A 309 -13.48 54.78 -20.13
CA GLY A 309 -14.83 55.30 -19.91
C GLY A 309 -15.74 54.76 -21.02
N ARG A 310 -16.30 53.56 -20.85
CA ARG A 310 -17.52 53.16 -21.58
C ARG A 310 -18.44 52.34 -20.69
N LYS A 311 -19.56 52.99 -20.38
CA LYS A 311 -20.73 52.50 -19.65
C LYS A 311 -21.64 51.70 -20.60
N THR A 312 -22.48 50.87 -19.96
CA THR A 312 -23.79 50.32 -20.38
C THR A 312 -23.84 49.23 -21.46
N ARG A 313 -24.31 48.04 -21.06
CA ARG A 313 -25.72 47.65 -21.28
C ARG A 313 -26.18 46.60 -20.26
N ARG A 314 -27.18 47.00 -19.48
CA ARG A 314 -28.05 46.18 -18.65
C ARG A 314 -29.09 45.55 -19.60
N THR A 315 -29.29 44.25 -19.56
CA THR A 315 -30.49 43.60 -20.10
C THR A 315 -31.19 42.86 -18.97
N THR A 316 -32.20 43.54 -18.42
CA THR A 316 -33.26 42.97 -17.58
C THR A 316 -34.48 42.74 -18.46
N THR A 317 -34.89 41.48 -18.60
CA THR A 317 -36.24 41.06 -19.02
C THR A 317 -36.36 39.57 -18.66
N ARG A 318 -37.44 39.02 -18.14
CA ARG A 318 -38.62 39.49 -17.39
C ARG A 318 -39.24 38.17 -16.92
N LYS A 319 -39.51 38.01 -15.62
CA LYS A 319 -40.34 36.92 -15.10
C LYS A 319 -41.71 36.95 -15.79
N THR A 320 -42.13 35.83 -16.36
CA THR A 320 -43.55 35.54 -16.60
C THR A 320 -43.97 34.40 -15.67
N THR A 321 -44.53 34.80 -14.54
CA THR A 321 -45.44 33.97 -13.75
C THR A 321 -46.73 33.77 -14.54
N SER A 322 -47.10 32.53 -14.84
CA SER A 322 -48.51 32.20 -15.08
C SER A 322 -49.03 31.37 -13.91
N LYS A 323 -50.19 31.78 -13.42
CA LYS A 323 -50.89 31.31 -12.23
C LYS A 323 -52.29 30.99 -12.70
N LYS A 324 -52.71 29.71 -12.67
CA LYS A 324 -54.11 29.26 -12.58
C LYS A 324 -54.11 27.75 -12.28
N LYS A 325 -54.37 27.32 -11.03
CA LYS A 325 -55.68 27.06 -10.41
C LYS A 325 -56.45 25.94 -11.14
N THR A 326 -56.44 24.71 -10.61
CA THR A 326 -57.36 24.11 -9.59
C THR A 326 -58.71 23.68 -10.12
N LYS A 327 -59.00 22.37 -9.97
CA LYS A 327 -60.23 21.66 -9.51
C LYS A 327 -60.39 20.37 -10.33
N ALA A 328 -60.35 19.17 -9.75
CA ALA A 328 -61.21 18.54 -8.73
C ALA A 328 -62.37 17.74 -9.36
N ALA A 329 -62.74 16.66 -8.66
CA ALA A 329 -63.83 15.69 -8.88
C ALA A 329 -63.53 14.62 -9.95
N GLU A 330 -63.86 13.34 -9.81
CA GLU A 330 -64.76 12.59 -8.91
C GLU A 330 -64.37 11.10 -9.10
N GLU A 331 -64.19 10.32 -8.04
CA GLU A 331 -65.11 9.25 -7.59
C GLU A 331 -65.29 8.02 -8.50
N LYS A 332 -65.38 6.86 -7.81
CA LYS A 332 -65.89 5.53 -8.21
C LYS A 332 -64.88 4.65 -8.98
N LYS A 333 -64.56 3.43 -8.54
CA LYS A 333 -65.37 2.40 -7.86
C LYS A 333 -64.50 1.57 -6.91
N GLY A 334 -65.05 1.28 -5.73
CA GLY A 334 -64.65 0.16 -4.89
C GLY A 334 -65.36 -1.14 -5.29
N GLU A 335 -64.74 -2.22 -4.81
CA GLU A 335 -65.31 -3.43 -4.19
C GLU A 335 -66.35 -4.32 -4.89
N SER A 336 -66.27 -5.59 -4.46
CA SER A 336 -67.21 -6.72 -4.59
C SER A 336 -67.15 -7.47 -5.93
N LYS A 337 -67.12 -8.81 -6.01
CA LYS A 337 -67.54 -9.85 -5.05
C LYS A 337 -67.10 -11.24 -5.56
N GLU A 338 -67.01 -12.18 -4.61
CA GLU A 338 -67.35 -13.63 -4.70
C GLU A 338 -67.43 -14.30 -6.09
N GLU A 339 -66.56 -15.28 -6.37
CA GLU A 339 -66.79 -16.73 -6.24
C GLU A 339 -65.50 -17.51 -6.54
#